data_AF-A0A2V4UPF8-F1
#
_entry.id   AF-A0A2V4UPF8-F1
#
_cell.length_a   1.000
_cell.length_b   1.000
_cell.length_c   1.000
_cell.angle_alpha   90.00
_cell.angle_beta   90.00
_cell.angle_gamma   90.00
#
_symmetry.space_group_name_H-M   'P 1'
#
loop_
_entity.id
_entity.type
_entity.pdbx_description
1 polymer ?
#
loop_
_entity_poly.entity_id
_entity_poly.type
_entity_poly.pdbx_seq_one_letter_code
_entity_poly.pdbx_strand_id
1 'polypeptide(L)'
;MSSITGQRIKIERSRSSLSQDDLAEKLGYKRTNIANYEAGRVTPPSDALAKMARIFNVSSDYLLGLDDVDGIGEAIANEMKNLGLEVIDLSAATGALPNEIRACIEENNGLSETLLHRIVKKFGMNYFEFLLKYDLYSGAIPKQFYGNRDTAVEVPDRISSQYDREDWTDEELETIKQFKDFVRFQRKKR
;
A
#
# COMPACT_ATOMS: atom_id res chain seq x y z
N MET A 1 19.20 -17.03 -3.52
CA MET A 1 18.10 -16.11 -3.88
C MET A 1 18.12 -14.98 -2.86
N SER A 2 17.92 -13.74 -3.30
CA SER A 2 17.76 -12.60 -2.39
C SER A 2 16.41 -12.73 -1.68
N SER A 3 16.37 -12.48 -0.37
CA SER A 3 15.10 -12.41 0.37
C SER A 3 14.34 -11.12 0.00
N ILE A 4 13.00 -11.19 -0.05
CA ILE A 4 12.12 -10.03 -0.25
C ILE A 4 12.44 -8.89 0.73
N THR A 5 12.72 -9.25 1.99
CA THR A 5 13.12 -8.31 3.04
C THR A 5 14.42 -7.59 2.68
N GLY A 6 15.42 -8.33 2.18
CA GLY A 6 16.69 -7.75 1.78
C GLY A 6 16.54 -6.77 0.60
N GLN A 7 15.69 -7.12 -0.37
CA GLN A 7 15.38 -6.25 -1.51
C GLN A 7 14.70 -4.96 -1.05
N ARG A 8 13.68 -5.04 -0.18
CA ARG A 8 12.96 -3.87 0.33
C ARG A 8 13.85 -2.95 1.18
N ILE A 9 14.69 -3.52 2.05
CA ILE A 9 15.67 -2.73 2.81
C ILE A 9 16.58 -1.95 1.85
N LYS A 10 17.07 -2.60 0.78
CA LYS A 10 17.93 -1.94 -0.21
C LYS A 10 17.20 -0.80 -0.94
N ILE A 11 15.95 -1.05 -1.35
CA ILE A 11 15.10 -0.06 -2.02
C ILE A 11 14.89 1.16 -1.13
N GLU A 12 14.42 0.96 0.11
CA GLU A 12 14.13 2.06 1.03
C GLU A 12 15.38 2.81 1.48
N ARG A 13 16.50 2.10 1.66
CA ARG A 13 17.79 2.75 1.92
C ARG A 13 18.18 3.67 0.77
N SER A 14 18.09 3.19 -0.47
CA SER A 14 18.41 3.99 -1.66
C SER A 14 17.46 5.18 -1.84
N ARG A 15 16.16 5.01 -1.55
CA ARG A 15 15.17 6.11 -1.57
C ARG A 15 15.44 7.17 -0.50
N SER A 16 15.96 6.74 0.63
CA SER A 16 16.39 7.63 1.71
C SER A 16 17.74 8.30 1.45
N SER A 17 18.34 8.08 0.27
CA SER A 17 19.68 8.56 -0.09
C SER A 17 20.78 8.14 0.90
N LEU A 18 20.61 6.99 1.56
CA LEU A 18 21.56 6.48 2.54
C LEU A 18 22.53 5.51 1.87
N SER A 19 23.82 5.61 2.20
CA SER A 19 24.78 4.55 1.93
C SER A 19 24.57 3.37 2.89
N GLN A 20 25.16 2.20 2.59
CA GLN A 20 25.14 1.07 3.53
C GLN A 20 25.86 1.42 4.84
N ASP A 21 26.84 2.31 4.81
CA ASP A 21 27.54 2.81 6.00
C ASP A 21 26.61 3.73 6.81
N ASP A 22 25.89 4.64 6.15
CA ASP A 22 25.00 5.60 6.82
C ASP A 22 23.86 4.88 7.56
N LEU A 23 23.28 3.84 6.93
CA LEU A 23 22.24 3.04 7.57
C LEU A 23 22.82 2.22 8.74
N ALA A 24 24.05 1.70 8.59
CA ALA A 24 24.72 0.97 9.65
C ALA A 24 24.98 1.85 10.87
N GLU A 25 25.46 3.08 10.65
CA GLU A 25 25.68 4.09 11.69
C GLU A 25 24.38 4.43 12.43
N LYS A 26 23.30 4.71 11.70
CA LYS A 26 21.97 4.99 12.29
C LYS A 26 21.42 3.85 13.13
N LEU A 27 21.75 2.60 12.78
CA LEU A 27 21.27 1.42 13.49
C LEU A 27 22.22 0.95 14.61
N GLY A 28 23.46 1.43 14.65
CA GLY A 28 24.50 0.95 15.56
C GLY A 28 25.11 -0.40 15.15
N TYR A 29 25.14 -0.71 13.84
CA TYR A 29 25.73 -1.93 13.29
C TYR A 29 26.95 -1.65 12.40
N LYS A 30 27.60 -2.72 11.94
CA LYS A 30 28.64 -2.64 10.91
C LYS A 30 28.00 -2.65 9.52
N ARG A 31 28.63 -1.96 8.55
CA ARG A 31 28.23 -1.98 7.13
C ARG A 31 28.00 -3.40 6.58
N THR A 32 28.85 -4.35 6.99
CA THR A 32 28.75 -5.76 6.61
C THR A 32 27.42 -6.39 7.00
N ASN A 33 26.80 -5.96 8.10
CA ASN A 33 25.49 -6.44 8.52
C ASN A 33 24.44 -6.00 7.51
N ILE A 34 24.44 -4.71 7.13
CA ILE A 34 23.52 -4.16 6.14
C ILE A 34 23.68 -4.86 4.80
N ALA A 35 24.91 -5.05 4.32
CA ALA A 35 25.16 -5.78 3.08
C ALA A 35 24.65 -7.24 3.14
N ASN A 36 24.76 -7.90 4.28
CA ASN A 36 24.25 -9.26 4.46
C ASN A 36 22.72 -9.32 4.56
N TYR A 37 22.10 -8.32 5.19
CA TYR A 37 20.65 -8.16 5.22
C TYR A 37 20.09 -7.95 3.81
N GLU A 38 20.66 -7.00 3.06
CA GLU A 38 20.24 -6.70 1.69
C GLU A 38 20.44 -7.86 0.73
N ALA A 39 21.48 -8.65 0.92
CA ALA A 39 21.73 -9.85 0.13
C ALA A 39 20.88 -11.07 0.55
N GLY A 40 20.07 -10.94 1.62
CA GLY A 40 19.29 -12.04 2.18
C GLY A 40 20.11 -13.16 2.82
N ARG A 41 21.40 -12.91 3.13
CA ARG A 41 22.28 -13.91 3.76
C ARG A 41 22.05 -14.04 5.25
N VAL A 42 21.59 -12.95 5.88
CA VAL A 42 21.29 -12.89 7.32
C VAL A 42 19.94 -12.22 7.48
N THR A 43 19.10 -12.78 8.34
CA THR A 43 17.82 -12.15 8.70
C THR A 43 18.10 -11.01 9.68
N PRO A 44 17.61 -9.78 9.44
CA PRO A 44 17.79 -8.70 10.40
C PRO A 44 17.04 -9.04 11.70
N PRO A 45 17.62 -8.74 12.89
CA PRO A 45 16.91 -8.93 14.14
C PRO A 45 15.69 -7.99 14.23
N SER A 46 14.74 -8.34 15.11
CA SER A 46 13.49 -7.58 15.24
C SER A 46 13.70 -6.11 15.62
N ASP A 47 14.72 -5.80 16.43
CA ASP A 47 15.05 -4.43 16.80
C ASP A 47 15.59 -3.63 15.59
N ALA A 48 16.41 -4.25 14.74
CA ALA A 48 16.88 -3.65 13.50
C ALA A 48 15.71 -3.41 12.53
N LEU A 49 14.82 -4.38 12.35
CA LEU A 49 13.62 -4.23 11.52
C LEU A 49 12.74 -3.07 12.00
N ALA A 50 12.44 -3.00 13.31
CA ALA A 50 11.64 -1.94 13.88
C ALA A 50 12.28 -0.55 13.71
N LYS A 51 13.61 -0.44 13.87
CA LYS A 51 14.34 0.81 13.63
C LYS A 51 14.32 1.18 12.14
N MET A 52 14.57 0.22 11.24
CA MET A 52 14.52 0.45 9.79
C MET A 52 13.14 0.92 9.34
N ALA A 53 12.06 0.28 9.81
CA ALA A 53 10.69 0.70 9.54
C ALA A 53 10.45 2.18 9.91
N ARG A 54 10.94 2.61 11.08
CA ARG A 54 10.87 4.02 11.51
C ARG A 54 11.74 4.95 10.67
N ILE A 55 12.98 4.56 10.36
CA ILE A 55 13.91 5.37 9.55
C ILE A 55 13.34 5.61 8.15
N PHE A 56 12.76 4.57 7.55
CA PHE A 56 12.21 4.61 6.19
C PHE A 56 10.76 5.12 6.14
N ASN A 57 10.12 5.28 7.29
CA ASN A 57 8.71 5.64 7.42
C ASN A 57 7.78 4.67 6.66
N VAL A 58 7.97 3.37 6.89
CA VAL A 58 7.18 2.26 6.33
C VAL A 58 6.77 1.29 7.44
N SER A 59 5.80 0.41 7.17
CA SER A 59 5.42 -0.65 8.10
C SER A 59 6.50 -1.75 8.17
N SER A 60 6.57 -2.47 9.28
CA SER A 60 7.38 -3.69 9.35
C SER A 60 6.82 -4.80 8.45
N ASP A 61 5.50 -4.84 8.28
CA ASP A 61 4.81 -5.77 7.38
C ASP A 61 5.28 -5.59 5.95
N TYR A 62 5.42 -4.34 5.49
CA TYR A 62 6.06 -4.03 4.22
C TYR A 62 7.48 -4.56 4.15
N LEU A 63 8.35 -4.25 5.11
CA LEU A 63 9.72 -4.77 5.07
C LEU A 63 9.78 -6.31 5.08
N LEU A 64 8.77 -6.98 5.61
CA LEU A 64 8.69 -8.43 5.69
C LEU A 64 7.97 -9.08 4.49
N GLY A 65 7.30 -8.31 3.62
CA GLY A 65 6.51 -8.86 2.51
C GLY A 65 5.13 -9.38 2.92
N LEU A 66 4.57 -8.90 4.04
CA LEU A 66 3.32 -9.40 4.61
C LEU A 66 2.07 -8.66 4.13
N ASP A 67 2.23 -7.51 3.50
CA ASP A 67 1.17 -6.64 2.99
C ASP A 67 1.04 -6.64 1.46
N ASP A 68 1.70 -7.60 0.81
CA ASP A 68 1.66 -7.75 -0.65
C ASP A 68 0.27 -8.16 -1.10
N VAL A 69 -0.26 -7.41 -2.07
CA VAL A 69 -1.50 -7.77 -2.75
C VAL A 69 -1.14 -8.36 -4.10
N ASP A 70 -1.48 -9.63 -4.27
CA ASP A 70 -1.28 -10.36 -5.53
C ASP A 70 -1.97 -9.64 -6.69
N GLY A 71 -1.28 -9.53 -7.83
CA GLY A 71 -1.83 -8.91 -9.04
C GLY A 71 -1.69 -7.38 -9.12
N ILE A 72 -1.13 -6.72 -8.09
CA ILE A 72 -0.81 -5.27 -8.17
C ILE A 72 0.08 -4.97 -9.37
N GLY A 73 1.14 -5.74 -9.58
CA GLY A 73 2.10 -5.50 -10.66
C GLY A 73 1.43 -5.50 -12.04
N GLU A 74 0.56 -6.48 -12.28
CA GLU A 74 -0.22 -6.58 -13.51
C GLU A 74 -1.21 -5.42 -13.67
N ALA A 75 -1.90 -5.03 -12.60
CA ALA A 75 -2.81 -3.90 -12.61
C ALA A 75 -2.11 -2.57 -12.93
N ILE A 76 -0.94 -2.33 -12.33
CA ILE A 76 -0.11 -1.17 -12.63
C ILE A 76 0.32 -1.17 -14.11
N ALA A 77 0.79 -2.32 -14.62
CA ALA A 77 1.21 -2.45 -16.01
C ALA A 77 0.07 -2.19 -17.00
N ASN A 78 -1.13 -2.67 -16.68
CA ASN A 78 -2.34 -2.43 -17.49
C ASN A 78 -2.69 -0.94 -17.54
N GLU A 79 -2.66 -0.23 -16.41
CA GLU A 79 -2.93 1.22 -16.42
C GLU A 79 -1.87 2.04 -17.14
N MET A 80 -0.60 1.67 -16.98
CA MET A 80 0.48 2.30 -17.73
C MET A 80 0.24 2.17 -19.24
N LYS A 81 -0.12 0.97 -19.71
CA LYS A 81 -0.44 0.73 -21.12
C LYS A 81 -1.66 1.53 -21.58
N ASN A 82 -2.71 1.60 -20.78
CA ASN A 82 -3.94 2.35 -21.11
C ASN A 82 -3.67 3.86 -21.26
N LEU A 83 -2.77 4.40 -20.44
CA LEU A 83 -2.43 5.83 -20.42
C LEU A 83 -1.22 6.18 -21.31
N GLY A 84 -0.58 5.19 -21.93
CA GLY A 84 0.65 5.38 -22.71
C GLY A 84 1.83 5.85 -21.85
N LEU A 85 1.88 5.45 -20.59
CA LEU A 85 2.94 5.80 -19.64
C LEU A 85 4.06 4.75 -19.65
N GLU A 86 5.29 5.23 -19.50
CA GLU A 86 6.45 4.39 -19.25
C GLU A 86 6.85 4.43 -17.77
N VAL A 87 7.71 3.48 -17.36
CA VAL A 87 8.22 3.40 -15.97
C VAL A 87 8.88 4.72 -15.54
N ILE A 88 9.54 5.40 -16.48
CA ILE A 88 10.21 6.68 -16.19
C ILE A 88 9.21 7.78 -15.82
N ASP A 89 8.00 7.77 -16.40
CA ASP A 89 6.96 8.76 -16.09
C ASP A 89 6.42 8.58 -14.67
N LEU A 90 6.21 7.33 -14.26
CA LEU A 90 5.79 7.02 -12.90
C LEU A 90 6.89 7.32 -11.89
N SER A 91 8.14 6.98 -12.22
CA SER A 91 9.30 7.30 -11.38
C SER A 91 9.42 8.82 -11.17
N ALA A 92 9.33 9.61 -12.23
CA ALA A 92 9.38 11.07 -12.15
C ALA A 92 8.21 11.66 -11.34
N ALA A 93 7.00 11.12 -11.49
CA ALA A 93 5.81 11.63 -10.80
C ALA A 93 5.74 11.24 -9.31
N THR A 94 6.30 10.08 -8.95
CA THR A 94 6.17 9.53 -7.60
C THR A 94 7.46 9.59 -6.79
N GLY A 95 8.61 9.86 -7.42
CA GLY A 95 9.92 9.74 -6.77
C GLY A 95 10.32 8.28 -6.47
N ALA A 96 9.59 7.29 -7.01
CA ALA A 96 10.01 5.89 -6.93
C ALA A 96 11.25 5.64 -7.78
N LEU A 97 12.04 4.65 -7.41
CA LEU A 97 13.14 4.19 -8.26
C LEU A 97 12.57 3.41 -9.45
N PRO A 98 13.07 3.59 -10.69
CA PRO A 98 12.57 2.83 -11.84
C PRO A 98 12.62 1.30 -11.62
N ASN A 99 13.66 0.82 -10.95
CA ASN A 99 13.82 -0.61 -10.66
C ASN A 99 12.81 -1.13 -9.63
N GLU A 100 12.32 -0.28 -8.72
CA GLU A 100 11.28 -0.66 -7.75
C GLU A 100 9.95 -0.90 -8.46
N ILE A 101 9.59 -0.02 -9.39
CA ILE A 101 8.38 -0.18 -10.22
C ILE A 101 8.51 -1.44 -11.10
N ARG A 102 9.67 -1.65 -11.73
CA ARG A 102 9.93 -2.86 -12.53
C ARG A 102 9.82 -4.13 -11.69
N ALA A 103 10.43 -4.17 -10.50
CA ALA A 103 10.35 -5.32 -9.62
C ALA A 103 8.91 -5.63 -9.21
N CYS A 104 8.07 -4.62 -9.04
CA CYS A 104 6.64 -4.83 -8.81
C CYS A 104 5.94 -5.47 -10.01
N ILE A 105 6.17 -4.94 -11.22
CA ILE A 105 5.52 -5.41 -12.45
C ILE A 105 6.02 -6.81 -12.87
N GLU A 106 7.32 -7.06 -12.76
CA GLU A 106 8.00 -8.23 -13.35
C GLU A 106 8.22 -9.35 -12.34
N GLU A 107 8.43 -9.02 -11.05
CA GLU A 107 8.77 -9.99 -9.99
C GLU A 107 7.67 -10.12 -8.92
N ASN A 108 6.53 -9.45 -9.09
CA ASN A 108 5.44 -9.37 -8.10
C ASN A 108 5.92 -8.90 -6.72
N ASN A 109 6.94 -8.04 -6.68
CA ASN A 109 7.39 -7.44 -5.42
C ASN A 109 6.44 -6.31 -5.02
N GLY A 110 5.69 -6.50 -3.93
CA GLY A 110 4.78 -5.46 -3.44
C GLY A 110 5.46 -4.10 -3.23
N LEU A 111 4.67 -3.04 -3.41
CA LEU A 111 5.09 -1.66 -3.15
C LEU A 111 4.60 -1.23 -1.78
N SER A 112 5.32 -0.31 -1.15
CA SER A 112 4.81 0.31 0.07
C SER A 112 3.47 1.00 -0.21
N GLU A 113 2.54 0.91 0.74
CA GLU A 113 1.20 1.51 0.64
C GLU A 113 1.26 2.98 0.22
N THR A 114 2.21 3.74 0.79
CA THR A 114 2.42 5.15 0.47
C THR A 114 2.88 5.37 -0.98
N LEU A 115 3.73 4.49 -1.52
CA LEU A 115 4.11 4.57 -2.93
C LEU A 115 2.93 4.22 -3.83
N LEU A 116 2.21 3.15 -3.51
CA LEU A 116 1.05 2.71 -4.29
C LEU A 116 -0.02 3.80 -4.37
N HIS A 117 -0.30 4.50 -3.27
CA HIS A 117 -1.19 5.67 -3.26
C HIS A 117 -0.73 6.76 -4.24
N ARG A 118 0.57 7.04 -4.31
CA ARG A 118 1.11 8.05 -5.25
C ARG A 118 1.00 7.60 -6.70
N ILE A 119 1.27 6.33 -6.99
CA ILE A 119 1.13 5.75 -8.34
C ILE A 119 -0.32 5.78 -8.79
N VAL A 120 -1.24 5.32 -7.94
CA VAL A 120 -2.67 5.27 -8.23
C VAL A 120 -3.24 6.67 -8.43
N LYS A 121 -2.80 7.65 -7.62
CA LYS A 121 -3.13 9.06 -7.84
C LYS A 121 -2.65 9.58 -9.20
N LYS A 122 -1.49 9.12 -9.68
CA LYS A 122 -0.98 9.46 -11.03
C LYS A 122 -1.86 8.86 -12.14
N PHE A 123 -2.55 7.75 -11.89
CA PHE A 123 -3.57 7.19 -12.79
C PHE A 123 -4.92 7.92 -12.71
N GLY A 124 -5.07 8.90 -11.82
CA GLY A 124 -6.32 9.64 -11.65
C GLY A 124 -7.37 8.89 -10.82
N MET A 125 -6.96 7.92 -10.02
CA MET A 125 -7.81 7.17 -9.11
C MET A 125 -7.35 7.37 -7.66
N ASN A 126 -8.22 7.08 -6.70
CA ASN A 126 -7.80 6.80 -5.34
C ASN A 126 -7.48 5.29 -5.16
N TYR A 127 -6.84 4.95 -4.04
CA TYR A 127 -6.40 3.58 -3.75
C TYR A 127 -7.53 2.55 -3.85
N PHE A 128 -8.70 2.86 -3.27
CA PHE A 128 -9.85 1.96 -3.27
C PHE A 128 -10.43 1.76 -4.67
N GLU A 129 -10.55 2.82 -5.47
CA GLU A 129 -11.01 2.74 -6.86
C GLU A 129 -10.12 1.81 -7.69
N PHE A 130 -8.80 1.92 -7.53
CA PHE A 130 -7.86 1.07 -8.24
C PHE A 130 -7.98 -0.39 -7.83
N LEU A 131 -8.04 -0.68 -6.53
CA LEU A 131 -8.23 -2.05 -6.05
C LEU A 131 -9.54 -2.65 -6.57
N LEU A 132 -10.63 -1.88 -6.56
CA LEU A 132 -11.95 -2.31 -7.04
C LEU A 132 -11.95 -2.54 -8.56
N LYS A 133 -11.30 -1.67 -9.33
CA LYS A 133 -11.21 -1.77 -10.79
C LYS A 133 -10.55 -3.08 -11.24
N TYR A 134 -9.56 -3.55 -10.48
CA TYR A 134 -8.77 -4.74 -10.80
C TYR A 134 -9.11 -5.97 -9.96
N ASP A 135 -10.18 -5.92 -9.16
CA ASP A 135 -10.61 -7.00 -8.26
C ASP A 135 -9.49 -7.47 -7.30
N LEU A 136 -8.63 -6.54 -6.88
CA LEU A 136 -7.47 -6.79 -6.00
C LEU A 136 -7.81 -6.69 -4.52
N TYR A 137 -9.08 -6.45 -4.18
CA TYR A 137 -9.50 -6.39 -2.79
C TYR A 137 -9.59 -7.80 -2.20
N SER A 138 -8.47 -8.31 -1.70
CA SER A 138 -8.39 -9.64 -1.05
C SER A 138 -9.01 -9.65 0.36
N GLY A 139 -9.51 -8.52 0.84
CA GLY A 139 -10.10 -8.37 2.16
C GLY A 139 -11.48 -9.02 2.27
N ALA A 140 -11.52 -10.24 2.78
CA ALA A 140 -12.67 -10.78 3.50
C ALA A 140 -13.28 -9.68 4.39
N ILE A 141 -14.53 -9.32 4.13
CA ILE A 141 -15.33 -8.45 5.01
C ILE A 141 -15.13 -8.99 6.45
N PRO A 142 -14.68 -8.19 7.44
CA PRO A 142 -14.43 -8.72 8.79
C PRO A 142 -15.69 -9.44 9.30
N LYS A 143 -15.58 -10.55 10.04
CA LYS A 143 -16.74 -11.40 10.35
C LYS A 143 -17.91 -10.67 11.03
N GLN A 144 -17.61 -9.61 11.77
CA GLN A 144 -18.58 -8.69 12.37
C GLN A 144 -19.46 -7.92 11.35
N PHE A 145 -19.06 -7.93 10.08
CA PHE A 145 -19.78 -7.37 8.95
C PHE A 145 -20.34 -8.47 8.02
N TYR A 146 -20.20 -9.76 8.37
CA TYR A 146 -20.91 -10.86 7.70
C TYR A 146 -22.29 -11.08 8.34
N GLY A 147 -23.34 -10.57 7.68
CA GLY A 147 -24.77 -10.79 8.03
C GLY A 147 -25.41 -9.55 8.68
N ASN A 148 -26.69 -9.22 8.51
CA ASN A 148 -27.83 -9.83 7.84
C ASN A 148 -28.47 -8.74 6.95
N ARG A 149 -28.85 -9.01 5.70
CA ARG A 149 -29.38 -7.97 4.79
C ARG A 149 -30.68 -7.32 5.30
N ASP A 150 -31.35 -7.97 6.25
CA ASP A 150 -32.59 -7.53 6.87
C ASP A 150 -32.41 -6.84 8.23
N THR A 151 -31.18 -6.79 8.75
CA THR A 151 -30.83 -5.90 9.87
C THR A 151 -30.05 -4.73 9.30
N ALA A 152 -30.71 -3.89 8.52
CA ALA A 152 -30.36 -2.48 8.58
C ALA A 152 -30.45 -2.13 10.06
N VAL A 153 -29.33 -1.81 10.70
CA VAL A 153 -29.37 -1.18 12.01
C VAL A 153 -30.14 0.10 11.78
N GLU A 154 -31.41 0.14 12.19
CA GLU A 154 -32.03 1.40 12.56
C GLU A 154 -31.08 1.98 13.59
N VAL A 155 -30.30 2.98 13.16
CA VAL A 155 -29.51 3.78 14.07
C VAL A 155 -30.53 4.30 15.08
N PRO A 156 -30.47 3.90 16.36
CA PRO A 156 -31.46 4.37 17.32
C PRO A 156 -31.38 5.89 17.30
N ASP A 157 -32.52 6.58 17.14
CA ASP A 157 -32.61 8.06 17.11
C ASP A 157 -31.84 8.73 18.28
N ARG A 158 -31.59 7.99 19.36
CA ARG A 158 -30.83 8.46 20.52
C ARG A 158 -29.30 8.41 20.40
N ILE A 159 -28.71 7.59 19.54
CA ILE A 159 -27.25 7.64 19.28
C ILE A 159 -26.92 8.69 18.21
N SER A 160 -27.88 9.05 17.34
CA SER A 160 -27.74 10.15 16.36
C SER A 160 -27.35 11.46 17.05
N SER A 161 -27.99 11.81 18.17
CA SER A 161 -27.79 13.11 18.82
C SER A 161 -26.39 13.41 19.38
N GLN A 162 -25.53 12.41 19.55
CA GLN A 162 -24.14 12.60 20.02
C GLN A 162 -23.10 12.53 18.89
N TYR A 163 -23.44 11.98 17.73
CA TYR A 163 -22.56 11.92 16.55
C TYR A 163 -23.00 12.86 15.41
N ASP A 164 -24.16 13.52 15.53
CA ASP A 164 -24.60 14.64 14.67
C ASP A 164 -23.78 15.94 14.90
N ARG A 165 -22.55 15.83 15.42
CA ARG A 165 -21.59 16.94 15.58
C ARG A 165 -20.23 16.67 14.93
N GLU A 166 -20.17 15.77 13.95
CA GLU A 166 -19.13 15.91 12.94
C GLU A 166 -19.79 16.64 11.77
N ASP A 167 -19.44 17.91 11.59
CA ASP A 167 -19.76 18.67 10.39
C ASP A 167 -19.04 17.96 9.23
N TRP A 168 -19.67 16.93 8.68
CA TRP A 168 -19.16 16.22 7.52
C TRP A 168 -18.93 17.22 6.41
N THR A 169 -17.72 17.22 5.89
CA THR A 169 -17.39 18.05 4.74
C THR A 169 -18.21 17.61 3.54
N ASP A 170 -18.42 18.52 2.58
CA ASP A 170 -19.12 18.20 1.33
C ASP A 170 -18.47 17.02 0.59
N GLU A 171 -17.15 16.88 0.73
CA GLU A 171 -16.35 15.79 0.15
C GLU A 171 -16.64 14.44 0.82
N GLU A 172 -16.78 14.41 2.15
CA GLU A 172 -17.16 13.20 2.89
C GLU A 172 -18.60 12.79 2.61
N LEU A 173 -19.52 13.75 2.52
CA LEU A 173 -20.92 13.48 2.15
C LEU A 173 -21.04 12.91 0.74
N GLU A 174 -20.28 13.43 -0.21
CA GLU A 174 -20.22 12.93 -1.58
C GLU A 174 -19.59 11.53 -1.61
N THR A 175 -18.55 11.27 -0.82
CA THR A 175 -17.93 9.94 -0.67
C THR A 175 -18.94 8.91 -0.14
N ILE A 176 -19.71 9.28 0.89
CA ILE A 176 -20.76 8.42 1.47
C ILE A 176 -21.87 8.13 0.45
N LYS A 177 -22.25 9.12 -0.35
CA LYS A 177 -23.26 8.97 -1.40
C LYS A 177 -22.78 8.02 -2.51
N GLN A 178 -21.55 8.18 -2.98
CA GLN A 178 -20.93 7.29 -3.97
C GLN A 178 -20.84 5.85 -3.45
N PHE A 179 -20.51 5.66 -2.17
CA PHE A 179 -20.52 4.35 -1.53
C PHE A 179 -21.92 3.71 -1.51
N LYS A 180 -22.96 4.48 -1.18
CA LYS A 180 -24.36 4.00 -1.20
C LYS A 180 -24.79 3.57 -2.61
N ASP A 181 -24.44 4.32 -3.63
CA ASP A 181 -24.79 3.98 -5.01
C ASP A 181 -24.00 2.78 -5.54
N PHE A 182 -22.74 2.62 -5.13
CA PHE A 182 -21.95 1.41 -5.37
C PHE A 182 -22.64 0.15 -4.81
N VAL A 183 -23.09 0.20 -3.54
CA VAL A 183 -23.79 -0.92 -2.91
C VAL A 183 -25.10 -1.25 -3.65
N ARG A 184 -25.84 -0.24 -4.13
CA ARG A 184 -27.06 -0.43 -4.93
C ARG A 184 -26.78 -1.04 -6.30
N PHE A 185 -25.70 -0.63 -6.96
CA PHE A 185 -25.28 -1.17 -8.24
C PHE A 185 -24.93 -2.67 -8.13
N GLN A 186 -24.19 -3.06 -7.10
CA GLN A 186 -23.85 -4.46 -6.83
C GLN A 186 -25.07 -5.33 -6.57
N ARG A 187 -26.16 -4.78 -5.99
CA ARG A 187 -27.43 -5.51 -5.82
C ARG A 187 -28.13 -5.84 -7.12
N LYS A 188 -27.97 -5.04 -8.17
CA LYS A 188 -28.63 -5.24 -9.49
C LYS A 188 -27.90 -6.25 -10.39
N LYS A 189 -26.67 -6.62 -10.05
CA LYS A 189 -25.85 -7.60 -10.79
C LYS A 189 -26.03 -9.05 -10.33
N ARG A 190 -26.79 -9.29 -9.25
CA ARG A 190 -27.29 -10.62 -8.86
C ARG A 190 -28.69 -10.83 -9.44
#